data_AF-A0A815V586-F1
#
_entry.id   AF-A0A815V586-F1
#
_cell.length_a   1.000
_cell.length_b   1.000
_cell.length_c   1.000
_cell.angle_alpha   90.00
_cell.angle_beta   90.00
_cell.angle_gamma   90.00
#
_symmetry.space_group_name_H-M   'P 1'
#
loop_
_entity.id
_entity.type
_entity.pdbx_description
1 polymer ?
#
loop_
_entity_poly.entity_id
_entity_poly.type
_entity_poly.pdbx_seq_one_letter_code
_entity_poly.pdbx_strand_id
1 'polypeptide(L)'
;LSSKKPICINEYASTSIRTGNISNITAKHDWLQQFCTYINNKQIKMASYFNTDKETDWAIFGGIRGDSMWTNYSVYTAYRDCFQSNDWILVNSTNPRIISDEEFSGTGKKN
;
A
#
# COMPACT_ATOMS: atom_id res chain seq x y z
N LEU A 1 24.97 -1.73 2.59
CA LEU A 1 23.92 -1.21 1.70
C LEU A 1 24.43 0.08 1.06
N SER A 2 24.31 0.25 -0.25
CA SER A 2 24.71 1.51 -0.91
C SER A 2 23.70 2.61 -0.57
N SER A 3 24.16 3.72 -0.01
CA SER A 3 23.30 4.89 0.30
C SER A 3 22.77 5.62 -0.93
N LYS A 4 23.27 5.27 -2.13
CA LYS A 4 22.92 5.92 -3.40
C LYS A 4 21.91 5.13 -4.23
N LYS A 5 21.57 3.90 -3.83
CA LYS A 5 20.61 3.07 -4.55
C LYS A 5 19.20 3.32 -4.02
N PRO A 6 18.18 3.37 -4.90
CA PRO A 6 16.80 3.47 -4.46
C PRO A 6 16.42 2.24 -3.62
N ILE A 7 15.58 2.46 -2.61
CA ILE A 7 15.09 1.40 -1.72
C ILE A 7 13.72 0.95 -2.20
N CYS A 8 13.53 -0.37 -2.26
CA CYS A 8 12.27 -1.05 -2.52
C CYS A 8 11.86 -1.88 -1.31
N ILE A 9 10.57 -1.88 -1.00
CA ILE A 9 9.92 -2.86 -0.12
C ILE A 9 9.20 -3.83 -1.03
N ASN A 10 9.87 -4.94 -1.32
CA ASN A 10 9.44 -5.92 -2.33
C ASN A 10 8.11 -6.59 -1.97
N GLU A 11 7.80 -6.64 -0.67
CA GLU A 11 6.56 -7.18 -0.13
C GLU A 11 6.30 -6.57 1.26
N TYR A 12 5.06 -6.19 1.52
CA TYR A 12 4.58 -5.86 2.87
C TYR A 12 3.10 -6.20 3.02
N ALA A 13 2.69 -6.48 4.26
CA ALA A 13 1.30 -6.75 4.63
C ALA A 13 1.08 -6.42 6.11
N SER A 14 -0.19 -6.27 6.49
CA SER A 14 -0.61 -6.18 7.89
C SER A 14 -1.89 -6.95 8.13
N THR A 15 -2.07 -7.38 9.37
CA THR A 15 -3.25 -8.12 9.83
C THR A 15 -4.01 -7.29 10.86
N SER A 16 -5.34 -7.41 10.88
CA SER A 16 -6.12 -6.89 12.00
C SER A 16 -6.16 -7.88 13.17
N ILE A 17 -5.79 -9.15 12.96
CA ILE A 17 -5.88 -10.20 13.99
C ILE A 17 -4.85 -9.96 15.09
N ARG A 18 -5.35 -9.94 16.33
CA ARG A 18 -4.60 -9.92 17.58
C ARG A 18 -4.67 -11.31 18.25
N THR A 19 -4.07 -11.43 19.42
CA THR A 19 -4.10 -12.65 20.23
C THR A 19 -5.54 -13.16 20.41
N GLY A 20 -5.74 -14.47 20.21
CA GLY A 20 -7.05 -15.11 20.38
C GLY A 20 -8.06 -14.86 19.25
N ASN A 21 -7.60 -14.58 18.02
CA ASN A 21 -8.44 -14.33 16.84
C ASN A 21 -9.35 -13.08 16.95
N ILE A 22 -9.02 -12.16 17.84
CA ILE A 22 -9.74 -10.88 17.98
C ILE A 22 -9.20 -9.92 16.92
N SER A 23 -10.08 -9.43 16.04
CA SER A 23 -9.69 -8.43 15.04
C SER A 23 -9.78 -7.01 15.58
N ASN A 24 -8.77 -6.19 15.28
CA ASN A 24 -8.72 -4.77 15.56
C ASN A 24 -8.47 -4.01 14.25
N ILE A 25 -9.58 -3.64 13.58
CA ILE A 25 -9.59 -2.96 12.28
C ILE A 25 -8.90 -1.59 12.39
N THR A 26 -9.21 -0.83 13.46
CA THR A 26 -8.58 0.48 13.73
C THR A 26 -7.07 0.37 13.79
N ALA A 27 -6.53 -0.64 14.47
CA ALA A 27 -5.09 -0.76 14.58
C ALA A 27 -4.41 -1.15 13.24
N LYS A 28 -5.11 -1.88 12.35
CA LYS A 28 -4.61 -2.10 10.98
C LYS A 28 -4.68 -0.81 10.16
N HIS A 29 -5.76 -0.03 10.28
CA HIS A 29 -5.84 1.31 9.68
C HIS A 29 -4.67 2.20 10.13
N ASP A 30 -4.42 2.30 11.44
CA ASP A 30 -3.33 3.11 12.00
C ASP A 30 -1.96 2.65 11.51
N TRP A 31 -1.76 1.33 11.39
CA TRP A 31 -0.54 0.77 10.83
C TRP A 31 -0.33 1.18 9.37
N LEU A 32 -1.39 1.15 8.55
CA LEU A 32 -1.32 1.58 7.15
C LEU A 32 -0.96 3.07 7.04
N GLN A 33 -1.52 3.91 7.90
CA GLN A 33 -1.18 5.34 7.97
C GLN A 33 0.28 5.58 8.39
N GLN A 34 0.77 4.83 9.39
CA GLN A 34 2.16 4.89 9.82
C GLN A 34 3.12 4.41 8.73
N PHE A 35 2.77 3.32 8.04
CA PHE A 35 3.56 2.81 6.93
C PHE A 35 3.61 3.81 5.78
N CYS A 36 2.50 4.47 5.46
CA CYS A 36 2.47 5.56 4.48
C CYS A 36 3.40 6.72 4.87
N THR A 37 3.36 7.11 6.13
CA THR A 37 4.28 8.14 6.66
C THR A 37 5.73 7.70 6.52
N TYR A 38 6.02 6.43 6.80
CA TYR A 38 7.36 5.87 6.68
C TYR A 38 7.89 5.88 5.24
N ILE A 39 7.11 5.39 4.27
CA ILE A 39 7.54 5.32 2.86
C ILE A 39 7.82 6.72 2.30
N ASN A 40 7.00 7.72 2.65
CA ASN A 40 7.19 9.10 2.25
C ASN A 40 8.46 9.69 2.89
N ASN A 41 8.61 9.59 4.21
CA ASN A 41 9.76 10.14 4.95
C ASN A 41 11.10 9.50 4.56
N LYS A 42 11.09 8.22 4.17
CA LYS A 42 12.29 7.48 3.76
C LYS A 42 12.54 7.51 2.25
N GLN A 43 11.70 8.21 1.49
CA GLN A 43 11.79 8.30 0.02
C GLN A 43 11.88 6.92 -0.65
N ILE A 44 11.12 5.94 -0.13
CA ILE A 44 11.01 4.60 -0.71
C ILE A 44 10.46 4.74 -2.14
N LYS A 45 11.12 4.12 -3.11
CA LYS A 45 10.76 4.29 -4.53
C LYS A 45 9.73 3.27 -5.02
N MET A 46 9.60 2.15 -4.32
CA MET A 46 8.61 1.11 -4.60
C MET A 46 8.23 0.38 -3.31
N ALA A 47 6.94 0.13 -3.13
CA ALA A 47 6.43 -0.72 -2.06
C ALA A 47 5.29 -1.59 -2.63
N SER A 48 5.40 -2.91 -2.55
CA SER A 48 4.42 -3.85 -3.08
C SER A 48 3.58 -4.47 -1.95
N TYR A 49 2.28 -4.16 -1.90
CA TYR A 49 1.39 -4.71 -0.88
C TYR A 49 0.95 -6.13 -1.27
N PHE A 50 1.05 -7.08 -0.34
CA PHE A 50 0.54 -8.44 -0.53
C PHE A 50 -0.98 -8.51 -0.26
N ASN A 51 -1.79 -8.17 -1.26
CA ASN A 51 -3.25 -8.04 -1.12
C ASN A 51 -3.98 -9.37 -1.32
N THR A 52 -3.80 -10.31 -0.38
CA THR A 52 -4.47 -11.62 -0.42
C THR A 52 -4.91 -12.03 0.99
N ASP A 53 -6.17 -12.41 1.18
CA ASP A 53 -6.58 -13.10 2.41
C ASP A 53 -6.16 -14.57 2.33
N LYS A 54 -5.28 -14.99 3.24
CA LYS A 54 -4.75 -16.36 3.30
C LYS A 54 -4.64 -16.83 4.74
N GLU A 55 -3.44 -16.79 5.34
CA GLU A 55 -3.23 -17.18 6.75
C GLU A 55 -3.94 -16.23 7.71
N THR A 56 -4.14 -14.98 7.28
CA THR A 56 -4.90 -13.97 8.00
C THR A 56 -5.48 -12.96 7.01
N ASP A 57 -6.13 -11.91 7.52
CA ASP A 57 -6.82 -10.89 6.77
C ASP A 57 -5.86 -9.84 6.19
N TRP A 58 -4.90 -10.25 5.37
CA TRP A 58 -3.93 -9.31 4.80
C TRP A 58 -4.54 -8.36 3.79
N ALA A 59 -5.59 -8.76 3.05
CA ALA A 59 -6.16 -7.92 2.02
C ALA A 59 -6.65 -6.57 2.59
N ILE A 60 -6.35 -5.52 1.85
CA ILE A 60 -6.76 -4.14 2.07
C ILE A 60 -7.84 -3.71 1.09
N PHE A 61 -8.02 -4.49 0.02
CA PHE A 61 -9.05 -4.32 -0.99
C PHE A 61 -9.69 -5.68 -1.28
N GLY A 62 -11.01 -5.77 -1.08
CA GLY A 62 -11.80 -6.96 -1.38
C GLY A 62 -11.63 -8.12 -0.39
N GLY A 63 -10.97 -7.87 0.75
CA GLY A 63 -10.85 -8.84 1.84
C GLY A 63 -12.09 -8.94 2.70
N ILE A 64 -12.04 -9.84 3.68
CA ILE A 64 -13.09 -10.06 4.67
C ILE A 64 -13.27 -8.88 5.64
N ARG A 65 -12.32 -7.93 5.69
CA ARG A 65 -12.36 -6.76 6.58
C ARG A 65 -11.94 -5.46 5.90
N GLY A 66 -12.39 -4.36 6.48
CA GLY A 66 -12.11 -2.99 6.07
C GLY A 66 -12.71 -2.00 7.06
N ASP A 67 -12.30 -0.74 6.97
CA ASP A 67 -12.90 0.38 7.71
C ASP A 67 -13.96 1.13 6.88
N SER A 68 -14.11 0.76 5.60
CA SER A 68 -15.07 1.33 4.66
C SER A 68 -15.46 0.29 3.61
N MET A 69 -16.47 0.64 2.80
CA MET A 69 -16.95 -0.15 1.66
C MET A 69 -16.79 0.64 0.35
N TRP A 70 -16.34 -0.02 -0.71
CA TRP A 70 -16.31 0.53 -2.07
C TRP A 70 -16.82 -0.52 -3.06
N THR A 71 -17.93 -0.24 -3.74
CA THR A 71 -18.53 -1.16 -4.73
C THR A 71 -18.73 -2.58 -4.19
N ASN A 72 -19.25 -2.70 -2.96
CA ASN A 72 -19.43 -3.95 -2.22
C ASN A 72 -18.15 -4.67 -1.78
N TYR A 73 -16.97 -4.05 -1.90
CA TYR A 73 -15.72 -4.57 -1.37
C TYR A 73 -15.33 -3.85 -0.08
N SER A 74 -14.91 -4.61 0.93
CA SER A 74 -14.26 -4.04 2.11
C SER A 74 -12.94 -3.39 1.70
N VAL A 75 -12.69 -2.18 2.18
CA VAL A 75 -11.48 -1.41 1.89
C VAL A 75 -10.94 -0.74 3.14
N TYR A 76 -9.66 -0.36 3.12
CA TYR A 76 -9.05 0.51 4.13
C TYR A 76 -8.83 1.91 3.57
N THR A 77 -9.50 2.90 4.16
CA THR A 77 -9.40 4.32 3.80
C THR A 77 -7.99 4.86 3.97
N ALA A 78 -7.26 4.45 5.00
CA ALA A 78 -5.85 4.81 5.17
C ALA A 78 -4.97 4.43 3.96
N TYR A 79 -5.27 3.30 3.31
CA TYR A 79 -4.53 2.91 2.10
C TYR A 79 -4.89 3.83 0.93
N ARG A 80 -6.18 4.09 0.69
CA ARG A 80 -6.62 5.04 -0.35
C ARG A 80 -5.95 6.40 -0.16
N ASP A 81 -6.01 6.94 1.06
CA ASP A 81 -5.54 8.29 1.36
C ASP A 81 -4.01 8.40 1.18
N CYS A 82 -3.27 7.31 1.37
CA CYS A 82 -1.83 7.26 1.10
C CYS A 82 -1.49 7.57 -0.38
N PHE A 83 -2.26 7.01 -1.32
CA PHE A 83 -2.00 7.09 -2.76
C PHE A 83 -2.72 8.23 -3.47
N GLN A 84 -3.51 9.04 -2.76
CA GLN A 84 -4.12 10.26 -3.30
C GLN A 84 -3.18 11.48 -3.27
N SER A 85 -1.95 11.32 -2.76
CA SER A 85 -0.92 12.37 -2.82
C SER A 85 -0.25 12.43 -4.19
N ASN A 86 0.30 13.60 -4.54
CA ASN A 86 1.02 13.81 -5.79
C ASN A 86 2.40 13.11 -5.84
N ASP A 87 2.79 12.42 -4.77
CA ASP A 87 4.10 11.79 -4.65
C ASP A 87 4.24 10.47 -5.41
N TRP A 88 3.12 9.91 -5.88
CA TRP A 88 3.04 8.61 -6.55
C TRP A 88 2.96 8.72 -8.07
N ILE A 89 3.48 7.70 -8.74
CA ILE A 89 3.34 7.52 -10.17
C ILE A 89 1.89 7.13 -10.44
N LEU A 90 1.21 7.87 -11.32
CA LEU A 90 -0.16 7.58 -11.68
C LEU A 90 -0.26 6.26 -12.43
N VAL A 91 -1.41 5.60 -12.27
CA VAL A 91 -1.73 4.45 -13.11
C VAL A 91 -1.83 4.94 -14.57
N ASN A 92 -1.15 4.24 -15.48
CA ASN A 92 -1.38 4.45 -16.90
C ASN A 92 -2.78 3.93 -17.24
N SER A 93 -3.72 4.84 -17.52
CA SER A 93 -5.12 4.49 -17.79
C SER A 93 -5.32 3.63 -19.03
N THR A 94 -4.37 3.66 -19.97
CA THR A 94 -4.41 2.89 -21.22
C THR A 94 -3.76 1.51 -21.05
N ASN A 95 -2.79 1.38 -20.14
CA ASN A 95 -2.20 0.10 -19.78
C ASN A 95 -1.74 0.08 -18.31
N PRO A 96 -2.64 -0.24 -17.37
CA PRO A 96 -2.35 -0.14 -15.93
C PRO A 96 -1.37 -1.18 -15.40
N ARG A 97 -0.85 -2.06 -16.27
CA ARG A 97 0.10 -3.14 -15.94
C ARG A 97 1.55 -2.77 -16.27
N ILE A 98 1.80 -1.63 -16.93
CA ILE A 98 3.13 -1.23 -17.39
C ILE A 98 3.48 0.12 -16.76
N ILE A 99 4.70 0.20 -16.24
CA ILE A 99 5.39 1.46 -15.92
C ILE A 99 6.57 1.62 -16.89
N SER A 100 6.93 2.85 -17.22
CA SER A 100 8.10 3.14 -18.07
C SER A 100 9.43 2.91 -17.32
N ASP A 101 10.55 2.89 -18.05
CA ASP A 101 11.88 2.79 -17.44
C ASP A 101 12.19 4.03 -16.58
N GLU A 102 11.73 5.20 -16.97
CA GLU A 102 11.83 6.44 -16.19
C GLU A 102 11.01 6.34 -14.89
N GLU A 103 9.79 5.80 -14.97
CA GLU A 103 8.94 5.55 -13.80
C GLU A 103 9.57 4.52 -12.87
N PHE A 104 10.07 3.40 -13.39
CA PHE A 104 10.76 2.37 -12.62
C PHE A 104 12.04 2.88 -11.96
N SER A 105 12.80 3.74 -12.65
CA SER A 105 14.01 4.37 -12.10
C SER A 105 13.72 5.55 -11.17
N GLY A 106 12.45 5.97 -11.06
CA GLY A 106 12.02 7.09 -10.21
C GLY A 106 12.34 8.48 -10.77
N THR A 107 12.59 8.59 -12.07
CA THR A 107 12.81 9.85 -12.82
C THR A 107 11.59 10.28 -13.65
N GLY A 108 10.57 9.43 -13.74
CA GLY A 108 9.29 9.71 -14.39
C GLY A 108 8.52 10.84 -13.72
N LYS A 109 7.59 11.45 -14.47
CA LYS A 109 6.75 12.54 -13.95
C LYS A 109 5.84 12.02 -12.85
N LYS A 110 5.93 12.68 -11.71
CA LYS A 110 4.92 12.65 -10.64
C LYS A 110 3.86 13.72 -10.93
N ASN A 111 2.78 13.76 -10.16
CA ASN A 111 1.81 14.86 -10.24
C ASN A 111 2.40 16.20 -9.80
#